data_AF-A0A3D5Y0M4-F1
#
_entry.id   AF-A0A3D5Y0M4-F1
#
_cell.length_a   1.000
_cell.length_b   1.000
_cell.length_c   1.000
_cell.angle_alpha   90.00
_cell.angle_beta   90.00
_cell.angle_gamma   90.00
#
_symmetry.space_group_name_H-M   'P 1'
#
loop_
_entity.id
_entity.type
_entity.pdbx_description
1 polymer ?
#
loop_
_entity_poly.entity_id
_entity_poly.type
_entity_poly.pdbx_seq_one_letter_code
_entity_poly.pdbx_strand_id
1 'polypeptide(L)' 'MENHEHSRVVELDAERLQALLLSDAVMTAYSITGSLSAATTLCSDLVDAELPHQYQVAAVLSKLHSIAMSRPKH' A
#
# COMPACT_ATOMS: atom_id res chain seq x y z
N MET A 1 -9.03 11.87 33.27
CA MET A 1 -8.53 10.52 32.91
C MET A 1 -9.04 10.22 31.50
N GLU A 2 -8.67 11.05 30.51
CA GLU A 2 -9.37 11.16 29.21
C GLU A 2 -8.44 10.93 28.00
N ASN A 3 -7.18 10.56 28.24
CA ASN A 3 -6.15 10.51 27.19
C ASN A 3 -6.11 9.17 26.43
N HIS A 4 -6.79 8.12 26.94
CA HIS A 4 -6.73 6.79 26.33
C HIS A 4 -7.76 6.57 25.21
N GLU A 5 -8.90 7.26 25.24
CA GLU A 5 -9.95 7.05 24.24
C GLU A 5 -9.60 7.71 22.90
N HIS A 6 -9.10 8.94 22.92
CA HIS A 6 -8.65 9.65 21.70
C HIS A 6 -7.48 8.93 21.00
N SER A 7 -6.52 8.37 21.75
CA SER A 7 -5.40 7.65 21.17
C SER A 7 -5.86 6.40 20.39
N ARG A 8 -6.86 5.69 20.92
CA ARG A 8 -7.41 4.47 20.30
C ARG A 8 -8.24 4.75 19.06
N VAL A 9 -9.00 5.85 19.06
CA VAL A 9 -9.78 6.26 17.88
C VAL A 9 -8.86 6.63 16.71
N VAL A 10 -7.78 7.36 16.98
CA VAL A 10 -6.78 7.74 15.95
C VAL A 10 -6.03 6.52 15.40
N GLU A 11 -5.70 5.54 16.24
CA GLU A 11 -5.09 4.28 15.79
C GLU A 11 -6.01 3.46 14.89
N LEU A 12 -7.30 3.35 15.24
CA LEU A 12 -8.29 2.63 14.42
C LEU A 12 -8.49 3.27 13.04
N ASP A 13 -8.46 4.61 12.96
CA ASP A 13 -8.53 5.31 11.67
C ASP A 13 -7.26 5.10 10.83
N ALA A 14 -6.08 5.07 11.46
CA ALA A 14 -4.82 4.80 10.79
C ALA A 14 -4.72 3.36 10.24
N GLU A 15 -5.19 2.37 11.01
CA GLU A 15 -5.26 0.98 10.57
C GLU A 15 -6.24 0.79 9.42
N ARG A 16 -7.42 1.43 9.49
CA ARG A 16 -8.39 1.42 8.39
C ARG A 16 -7.84 2.06 7.14
N LEU A 17 -7.15 3.19 7.28
CA LEU A 17 -6.51 3.85 6.15
C LEU A 17 -5.42 2.97 5.53
N GLN A 18 -4.59 2.31 6.35
CA GLN A 18 -3.60 1.35 5.84
C GLN A 18 -4.24 0.18 5.10
N ALA A 19 -5.34 -0.38 5.61
CA ALA A 19 -6.05 -1.47 4.94
C ALA A 19 -6.62 -1.05 3.58
N LEU A 20 -7.14 0.18 3.48
CA LEU A 20 -7.61 0.75 2.21
C LEU A 20 -6.45 0.93 1.23
N LEU A 21 -5.35 1.54 1.67
CA LEU A 21 -4.17 1.75 0.83
C LEU A 21 -3.54 0.42 0.36
N LEU A 22 -3.55 -0.61 1.20
CA LEU A 22 -3.05 -1.94 0.84
C LEU A 22 -3.94 -2.58 -0.23
N SER A 23 -5.26 -2.42 -0.11
CA SER A 23 -6.22 -2.88 -1.13
C SER A 23 -5.96 -2.18 -2.46
N ASP A 24 -5.75 -0.87 -2.46
CA ASP A 24 -5.42 -0.10 -3.66
C ASP A 24 -4.09 -0.52 -4.28
N ALA A 25 -3.08 -0.81 -3.46
CA ALA A 25 -1.78 -1.30 -3.94
C ALA A 25 -1.93 -2.65 -4.65
N VAL A 26 -2.66 -3.59 -4.04
CA VAL A 26 -2.93 -4.91 -4.64
C VAL A 26 -3.73 -4.79 -5.93
N MET A 27 -4.76 -3.93 -5.98
CA MET A 27 -5.56 -3.72 -7.19
C MET A 27 -4.78 -3.06 -8.33
N THR A 28 -3.88 -2.12 -8.00
CA THR A 28 -2.98 -1.49 -8.96
C THR A 28 -1.98 -2.52 -9.50
N ALA A 29 -1.35 -3.30 -8.62
CA ALA A 29 -0.45 -4.37 -8.99
C ALA A 29 -1.15 -5.45 -9.83
N TYR A 30 -2.40 -5.79 -9.51
CA TYR A 30 -3.22 -6.71 -10.31
C TYR A 30 -3.48 -6.18 -11.72
N SER A 31 -3.76 -4.88 -11.86
CA SER A 31 -3.94 -4.26 -13.17
C SER A 31 -2.66 -4.30 -14.03
N ILE A 32 -1.49 -4.37 -13.38
CA ILE A 32 -0.19 -4.54 -14.04
C ILE A 32 0.01 -6.02 -14.41
N THR A 33 -0.16 -6.95 -13.47
CA THR A 33 0.27 -8.35 -13.63
C THR A 33 -0.81 -9.27 -14.21
N GLY A 34 -2.09 -8.91 -14.12
CA GLY A 34 -3.23 -9.76 -14.46
C GLY A 34 -3.46 -10.96 -13.52
N SER A 35 -2.71 -11.05 -12.40
CA SER A 35 -2.76 -12.20 -11.49
C SER A 35 -2.65 -11.73 -10.04
N LEU A 36 -3.56 -12.19 -9.18
CA LEU A 36 -3.56 -11.82 -7.76
C LEU A 36 -2.30 -12.30 -7.04
N SER A 37 -1.85 -13.52 -7.33
CA SER A 37 -0.60 -14.05 -6.76
C SER A 37 0.60 -13.20 -7.16
N ALA A 38 0.73 -12.85 -8.44
CA ALA A 38 1.82 -12.02 -8.91
C ALA A 38 1.72 -10.58 -8.38
N ALA A 39 0.51 -10.05 -8.21
CA ALA A 39 0.28 -8.75 -7.61
C ALA A 39 0.75 -8.69 -6.15
N THR A 40 0.42 -9.71 -5.36
CA THR A 40 0.87 -9.80 -3.97
C THR A 40 2.39 -9.89 -3.88
N THR A 41 3.03 -10.75 -4.69
CA THR A 41 4.50 -10.85 -4.75
C THR A 41 5.13 -9.52 -5.14
N LEU A 42 4.61 -8.86 -6.18
CA LEU A 42 5.11 -7.55 -6.60
C LEU A 42 4.98 -6.50 -5.48
N CYS A 43 3.84 -6.46 -4.77
CA CYS A 43 3.68 -5.56 -3.64
C CYS A 43 4.73 -5.85 -2.55
N SER A 44 4.94 -7.12 -2.19
CA SER A 44 5.93 -7.54 -1.19
C SER A 44 7.36 -7.14 -1.59
N ASP A 45 7.74 -7.33 -2.85
CA ASP A 45 9.07 -6.98 -3.37
C ASP A 45 9.32 -5.46 -3.35
N LEU A 46 8.26 -4.67 -3.45
CA LEU A 46 8.34 -3.20 -3.45
C LEU A 46 8.35 -2.58 -2.05
N VAL A 47 8.01 -3.36 -1.00
CA VAL A 47 8.04 -2.90 0.39
C VAL A 47 9.48 -2.52 0.74
N ASP A 48 9.63 -1.30 1.26
CA ASP A 48 10.88 -0.83 1.82
C ASP A 48 10.85 -1.00 3.34
N ALA A 49 11.63 -1.96 3.85
CA ALA A 49 11.68 -2.27 5.27
C ALA A 49 12.37 -1.18 6.11
N GLU A 50 13.14 -0.28 5.48
CA GLU A 50 13.79 0.84 6.17
C GLU A 50 12.82 2.01 6.41
N LEU A 51 11.70 2.05 5.69
CA LEU A 51 10.65 3.05 5.91
C LEU A 51 9.79 2.71 7.13
N PRO A 52 9.35 3.73 7.91
CA PRO A 52 8.37 3.53 8.95
C PRO A 52 7.08 2.92 8.38
N HIS A 53 6.47 2.00 9.12
CA HIS A 53 5.35 1.17 8.65
C HIS A 53 4.21 1.97 8.01
N GLN A 54 3.85 3.11 8.61
CA GLN A 54 2.83 4.04 8.11
C GLN A 54 3.10 4.63 6.71
N TYR A 55 4.33 4.59 6.22
CA TYR A 55 4.71 5.11 4.90
C TYR A 55 4.99 4.01 3.87
N GLN A 56 5.12 2.74 4.29
CA GLN A 56 5.49 1.64 3.40
C GLN A 56 4.48 1.46 2.27
N VAL A 57 3.19 1.45 2.60
CA VAL A 57 2.12 1.24 1.59
C VAL A 57 2.07 2.38 0.57
N ALA A 58 2.23 3.63 1.02
CA ALA A 58 2.27 4.79 0.13
C ALA A 58 3.49 4.76 -0.82
N ALA A 59 4.64 4.28 -0.33
CA ALA A 59 5.83 4.09 -1.15
C ALA A 59 5.62 2.98 -2.20
N VAL A 60 5.01 1.85 -1.82
CA VAL A 60 4.63 0.77 -2.75
C VAL A 60 3.71 1.29 -3.86
N LEU A 61 2.65 2.03 -3.49
CA LEU A 61 1.74 2.66 -4.46
C LEU A 61 2.47 3.57 -5.44
N SER A 62 3.41 4.39 -4.95
CA SER A 62 4.20 5.29 -5.80
C SER A 62 5.06 4.52 -6.81
N LYS A 63 5.71 3.42 -6.36
CA LYS A 63 6.50 2.55 -7.24
C LYS A 63 5.62 1.84 -8.27
N LEU A 64 4.47 1.31 -7.86
CA LEU A 64 3.50 0.68 -8.77
C LEU A 64 3.00 1.66 -9.84
N HIS A 65 2.71 2.90 -9.46
CA HIS A 65 2.30 3.94 -10.40
C HIS A 65 3.40 4.24 -11.43
N SER A 66 4.65 4.32 -10.99
CA SER A 66 5.80 4.47 -11.88
C SER A 66 5.92 3.29 -12.87
N ILE A 67 5.77 2.05 -12.41
CA ILE A 67 5.78 0.85 -13.27
C ILE A 67 4.64 0.92 -14.31
N ALA A 68 3.43 1.26 -13.88
CA ALA A 68 2.27 1.36 -14.77
C ALA A 68 2.48 2.43 -15.86
N MET A 69 3.03 3.59 -15.50
CA MET A 69 3.28 4.70 -16.43
C MET A 69 4.48 4.45 -17.36
N SER A 70 5.43 3.61 -16.95
CA SER A 70 6.62 3.28 -17.72
C SER A 70 6.37 2.18 -18.77
N ARG A 71 5.19 1.57 -18.78
CA ARG A 71 4.86 0.55 -19.80
C ARG A 71 4.81 1.20 -21.19
N PRO A 72 5.55 0.66 -22.17
CA PRO A 72 5.46 1.15 -23.54
C PRO A 72 4.02 0.99 -24.03
N LYS A 73 3.43 2.10 -24.50
CA LYS A 73 2.14 2.09 -25.18
C LYS A 73 2.36 1.39 -26.52
N HIS A 74 1.99 0.12 -26.60
CA HIS A 74 1.98 -0.65 -27.84
C HIS A 74 0.89 -0.15 -28.79
#